data_AF-A0A958YYW3-F1
#
_entry.id   AF-A0A958YYW3-F1
#
_cell.length_a   1.000
_cell.length_b   1.000
_cell.length_c   1.000
_cell.angle_alpha   90.00
_cell.angle_beta   90.00
_cell.angle_gamma   90.00
#
_symmetry.space_group_name_H-M   'P 1'
#
loop_
_entity.id
_entity.type
_entity.pdbx_description
1 polymer ?
#
loop_
_entity_poly.entity_id
_entity_poly.type
_entity_poly.pdbx_seq_one_letter_code
_entity_poly.pdbx_strand_id
1 'polypeptide(L)'
;MNFKLNILLLLISISFTLLGCPAGHFHEYKFIGEDFSDTNFHTKIKFNNETDLYINCGYFYEFIGKKENGITAIIKVDTNTKLDKNKLVKVVKSSLYGELKKVDSLPHTVRIKDTLNTLMYKLNFEKRNERKTIKEIEKDTITIELITGKKLLFSK
;
A
#
# COMPACT_ATOMS: atom_id res chain seq x y z
N MET A 1 -21.27 33.91 -31.93
CA MET A 1 -20.47 32.71 -31.57
C MET A 1 -21.25 31.92 -30.54
N ASN A 2 -21.57 30.67 -30.87
CA ASN A 2 -22.81 29.99 -30.49
C ASN A 2 -22.88 29.53 -29.03
N PHE A 3 -23.92 29.95 -28.29
CA PHE A 3 -24.24 29.48 -26.92
C PHE A 3 -24.22 27.94 -26.79
N LYS A 4 -24.62 27.23 -27.86
CA LYS A 4 -24.56 25.77 -27.97
C LYS A 4 -23.13 25.19 -27.94
N LEU A 5 -22.13 25.91 -28.50
CA LEU A 5 -20.73 25.50 -28.48
C LEU A 5 -20.11 25.66 -27.08
N ASN A 6 -20.50 26.72 -26.37
CA ASN A 6 -20.05 26.96 -24.99
C ASN A 6 -20.60 25.90 -24.02
N ILE A 7 -21.85 25.47 -24.19
CA ILE A 7 -22.44 24.37 -23.40
C ILE A 7 -21.74 23.05 -23.70
N LEU A 8 -21.42 22.76 -24.97
CA LEU A 8 -20.71 21.55 -25.36
C LEU A 8 -19.30 21.50 -24.75
N LEU A 9 -18.54 22.61 -24.81
CA LEU A 9 -17.21 22.72 -24.19
C LEU A 9 -17.29 22.56 -22.67
N LEU A 10 -18.31 23.13 -22.02
CA LEU A 10 -18.53 22.96 -20.58
C LEU A 10 -18.80 21.49 -20.22
N LEU A 11 -19.67 20.82 -20.97
CA LEU A 11 -19.99 19.40 -20.76
C LEU A 11 -18.77 18.49 -20.93
N ILE A 12 -17.96 18.75 -21.97
CA ILE A 12 -16.70 18.03 -22.20
C ILE A 12 -15.73 18.24 -21.03
N SER A 13 -15.59 19.48 -20.55
CA SER A 13 -14.74 19.82 -19.40
C SER A 13 -15.20 19.13 -18.11
N ILE A 14 -16.51 19.02 -17.90
CA ILE A 14 -17.11 18.33 -16.74
C ILE A 14 -16.85 16.80 -16.83
N SER A 15 -16.95 16.21 -18.02
CA SER A 15 -16.63 14.79 -18.20
C SER A 15 -15.16 14.46 -17.93
N PHE A 16 -14.22 15.36 -18.29
CA PHE A 16 -12.80 15.16 -17.98
C PHE A 16 -12.47 15.36 -16.49
N THR A 17 -13.13 16.31 -15.82
CA THR A 17 -12.94 16.51 -14.37
C THR A 17 -13.53 15.38 -13.54
N LEU A 18 -14.62 14.73 -13.99
CA LEU A 18 -15.18 13.53 -13.37
C LEU A 18 -14.31 12.27 -13.54
N LEU A 19 -13.58 12.15 -14.65
CA LEU A 19 -12.66 11.03 -14.90
C LEU A 19 -11.34 11.14 -14.12
N GLY A 20 -10.98 12.35 -13.66
CA GLY A 20 -9.70 12.62 -12.99
C GLY A 20 -9.68 12.42 -11.48
N CYS A 21 -10.80 12.05 -10.84
CA CYS A 21 -10.82 11.81 -9.40
C CYS A 21 -10.22 10.44 -9.09
N PRO A 22 -9.04 10.34 -8.43
CA PRO A 22 -8.45 9.06 -8.12
C PRO A 22 -9.37 8.28 -7.17
N ALA A 23 -9.46 6.96 -7.36
CA ALA A 23 -10.31 6.10 -6.53
C ALA A 23 -9.88 6.09 -5.04
N GLY A 24 -8.64 6.48 -4.75
CA GLY A 24 -8.09 6.59 -3.40
C GLY A 24 -6.71 7.26 -3.40
N HIS A 25 -6.19 7.52 -2.21
CA HIS A 25 -4.80 7.92 -1.97
C HIS A 25 -4.02 6.83 -1.25
N PHE A 26 -2.73 6.75 -1.52
CA PHE A 26 -1.80 5.88 -0.83
C PHE A 26 -0.62 6.69 -0.31
N HIS A 27 -0.54 6.84 1.01
CA HIS A 27 0.53 7.57 1.68
C HIS A 27 1.61 6.60 2.10
N GLU A 28 2.66 6.50 1.29
CA GLU A 28 3.75 5.52 1.43
C GLU A 28 4.65 5.76 2.65
N TYR A 29 5.13 4.70 3.29
CA TYR A 29 6.24 4.70 4.26
C TYR A 29 7.52 4.25 3.54
N LYS A 30 8.64 4.91 3.82
CA LYS A 30 9.96 4.62 3.27
C LYS A 30 10.77 3.73 4.20
N PHE A 31 11.54 2.83 3.60
CA PHE A 31 12.38 1.91 4.34
C PHE A 31 13.54 2.63 5.04
N ILE A 32 13.76 2.30 6.32
CA ILE A 32 14.85 2.81 7.15
C ILE A 32 15.89 1.70 7.30
N GLY A 33 16.68 1.50 6.26
CA GLY A 33 17.74 0.51 6.28
C GLY A 33 18.69 0.68 5.10
N GLU A 34 19.74 -0.12 5.12
CA GLU A 34 20.75 -0.17 4.06
C GLU A 34 20.41 -1.30 3.05
N ASP A 35 21.11 -1.32 1.92
CA ASP A 35 20.98 -2.36 0.89
C ASP A 35 19.56 -2.57 0.33
N PHE A 36 18.91 -1.46 -0.06
CA PHE A 36 17.64 -1.47 -0.78
C PHE A 36 17.73 -0.78 -2.13
N SER A 37 16.79 -1.08 -3.01
CA SER A 37 16.53 -0.27 -4.20
C SER A 37 15.05 0.05 -4.32
N ASP A 38 14.75 1.31 -4.58
CA ASP A 38 13.37 1.72 -4.85
C ASP A 38 13.00 1.37 -6.29
N THR A 39 11.83 0.75 -6.44
CA THR A 39 11.15 0.58 -7.73
C THR A 39 9.94 1.52 -7.74
N ASN A 40 9.27 1.67 -8.90
CA ASN A 40 8.12 2.58 -9.06
C ASN A 40 6.99 2.40 -8.03
N PHE A 41 6.88 1.23 -7.38
CA PHE A 41 5.78 0.93 -6.45
C PHE A 41 6.20 0.14 -5.20
N HIS A 42 7.46 -0.28 -5.08
CA HIS A 42 7.93 -1.15 -4.00
C HIS A 42 9.38 -0.82 -3.64
N THR A 43 9.72 -0.91 -2.36
CA THR A 43 11.10 -1.03 -1.91
C THR A 43 11.54 -2.48 -2.09
N LYS A 44 12.60 -2.69 -2.86
CA LYS A 44 13.25 -3.98 -3.06
C LYS A 44 14.31 -4.18 -1.98
N ILE A 45 14.23 -5.26 -1.21
CA ILE A 45 15.13 -5.58 -0.10
C ILE A 45 15.64 -7.01 -0.27
N LYS A 46 16.95 -7.20 -0.17
CA LYS A 46 17.55 -8.53 -0.23
C LYS A 46 17.13 -9.37 1.00
N PHE A 47 16.51 -10.53 0.75
CA PHE A 47 16.16 -11.49 1.81
C PHE A 47 17.33 -12.43 2.10
N ASN A 48 17.86 -13.04 1.05
CA ASN A 48 19.01 -13.93 1.05
C ASN A 48 19.77 -13.76 -0.28
N ASN A 49 20.72 -14.65 -0.59
CA ASN A 49 21.51 -14.53 -1.83
C ASN A 49 20.74 -14.82 -3.13
N GLU A 50 19.55 -15.41 -3.04
CA GLU A 50 18.76 -15.89 -4.19
C GLU A 50 17.39 -15.22 -4.31
N THR A 51 16.95 -14.50 -3.28
CA THR A 51 15.58 -14.02 -3.13
C THR A 51 15.56 -12.57 -2.67
N ASP A 52 14.76 -11.78 -3.36
CA ASP A 52 14.43 -10.42 -2.98
C ASP A 52 12.98 -10.32 -2.51
N LEU A 53 12.74 -9.39 -1.57
CA LEU A 53 11.42 -8.97 -1.14
C LEU A 53 11.10 -7.64 -1.78
N TYR A 54 9.88 -7.52 -2.28
CA TYR A 54 9.31 -6.29 -2.79
C TYR A 54 8.22 -5.86 -1.81
N ILE A 55 8.45 -4.76 -1.11
CA ILE A 55 7.59 -4.32 -0.02
C ILE A 55 7.03 -2.95 -0.34
N ASN A 56 5.72 -2.81 -0.16
CA ASN A 56 5.03 -1.53 -0.22
C ASN A 56 4.19 -1.35 1.05
N CYS A 57 4.52 -0.37 1.87
CA CYS A 57 3.82 -0.04 3.10
C CYS A 57 3.21 1.36 3.00
N GLY A 58 1.99 1.53 3.46
CA GLY A 58 1.28 2.79 3.32
C GLY A 58 -0.03 2.86 4.05
N TYR A 59 -0.47 4.10 4.27
CA TYR A 59 -1.85 4.38 4.62
C TYR A 59 -2.67 4.52 3.34
N PHE A 60 -3.61 3.60 3.14
CA PHE A 60 -4.55 3.64 2.04
C PHE A 60 -5.84 4.32 2.48
N TYR A 61 -6.38 5.20 1.64
CA TYR A 61 -7.66 5.87 1.85
C TYR A 61 -8.48 5.83 0.56
N GLU A 62 -9.56 5.04 0.54
CA GLU A 62 -10.44 4.91 -0.63
C GLU A 62 -11.62 5.89 -0.57
N PHE A 63 -11.86 6.61 -1.67
CA PHE A 63 -12.98 7.56 -1.79
C PHE A 63 -14.26 6.90 -2.32
N ILE A 64 -14.15 5.75 -2.98
CA ILE A 64 -15.23 5.07 -3.71
C ILE A 64 -15.56 3.73 -3.02
N GLY A 65 -16.81 3.27 -3.12
CA GLY A 65 -17.23 1.97 -2.59
C GLY A 65 -17.41 1.96 -1.07
N LYS A 66 -16.93 0.90 -0.39
CA LYS A 66 -17.10 0.72 1.06
C LYS A 66 -16.26 1.68 1.93
N LYS A 67 -15.55 2.65 1.31
CA LYS A 67 -14.64 3.60 1.97
C LYS A 67 -13.71 2.86 2.93
N GLU A 68 -12.85 2.02 2.36
CA GLU A 68 -11.85 1.34 3.16
C GLU A 68 -10.66 2.27 3.37
N ASN A 69 -10.28 2.45 4.63
CA ASN A 69 -9.05 3.14 4.98
C ASN A 69 -8.31 2.38 6.07
N GLY A 70 -6.98 2.48 6.04
CA GLY A 70 -6.16 1.74 6.97
C GLY A 70 -4.71 1.63 6.55
N ILE A 71 -3.88 1.17 7.48
CA ILE A 71 -2.49 0.87 7.22
C ILE A 71 -2.41 -0.47 6.53
N THR A 72 -1.64 -0.52 5.45
CA THR A 72 -1.45 -1.69 4.61
C THR A 72 0.04 -1.95 4.43
N ALA A 73 0.44 -3.21 4.48
CA ALA A 73 1.74 -3.69 4.03
C ALA A 73 1.54 -4.80 3.00
N ILE A 74 2.04 -4.59 1.79
CA ILE A 74 2.05 -5.54 0.68
C ILE A 74 3.47 -6.06 0.57
N ILE A 75 3.62 -7.38 0.66
CA ILE A 75 4.92 -8.05 0.63
C ILE A 75 4.87 -9.09 -0.48
N LYS A 76 5.71 -8.92 -1.49
CA LYS A 76 5.84 -9.82 -2.63
C LYS A 76 7.21 -10.47 -2.61
N VAL A 77 7.22 -11.78 -2.84
CA VAL A 77 8.44 -12.60 -2.94
C VAL A 77 8.69 -12.90 -4.41
N ASP A 78 9.95 -12.83 -4.84
CA ASP A 78 10.30 -13.20 -6.21
C ASP A 78 9.86 -14.64 -6.56
N THR A 79 9.34 -14.80 -7.78
CA THR A 79 8.70 -16.02 -8.30
C THR A 79 9.65 -17.19 -8.53
N ASN A 80 10.96 -16.95 -8.52
CA ASN A 80 11.97 -17.98 -8.78
C ASN A 80 12.23 -18.93 -7.60
N THR A 81 11.48 -18.79 -6.50
CA THR A 81 11.77 -19.51 -5.25
C THR A 81 10.65 -20.49 -4.89
N LYS A 82 11.02 -21.69 -4.41
CA LYS A 82 10.07 -22.66 -3.80
C LYS A 82 9.61 -22.24 -2.40
N LEU A 83 9.77 -20.96 -2.05
CA LEU A 83 9.57 -20.46 -0.70
C LEU A 83 8.07 -20.35 -0.41
N ASP A 84 7.59 -21.00 0.64
CA ASP A 84 6.21 -20.83 1.08
C ASP A 84 6.02 -19.43 1.65
N LYS A 85 5.46 -18.54 0.83
CA LYS A 85 5.16 -17.15 1.19
C LYS A 85 4.40 -17.05 2.52
N ASN A 86 3.55 -18.03 2.85
CA ASN A 86 2.73 -17.97 4.06
C ASN A 86 3.53 -18.09 5.35
N LYS A 87 4.80 -18.53 5.27
CA LYS A 87 5.70 -18.72 6.41
C LYS A 87 6.84 -17.70 6.48
N LEU A 88 6.87 -16.72 5.57
CA LEU A 88 7.95 -15.73 5.50
C LEU A 88 7.88 -14.71 6.66
N VAL A 89 6.69 -14.21 6.92
CA VAL A 89 6.46 -13.06 7.82
C VAL A 89 5.90 -13.58 9.13
N LYS A 90 6.58 -13.23 10.23
CA LYS A 90 6.14 -13.58 11.57
C LYS A 90 5.07 -12.59 12.06
N VAL A 91 5.32 -11.29 11.91
CA VAL A 91 4.36 -10.27 12.31
C VAL A 91 4.61 -8.94 11.60
N VAL A 92 3.55 -8.17 11.38
CA VAL A 92 3.62 -6.78 10.91
C VAL A 92 2.95 -5.88 11.93
N LYS A 93 3.63 -4.84 12.39
CA LYS A 93 3.14 -3.93 13.45
C LYS A 93 3.36 -2.48 13.08
N SER A 94 2.40 -1.64 13.41
CA SER A 94 2.55 -0.20 13.55
C SER A 94 2.92 0.14 14.98
N SER A 95 3.79 1.14 15.17
CA SER A 95 4.13 1.67 16.50
C SER A 95 2.94 2.38 17.16
N LEU A 96 2.05 2.99 16.39
CA LEU A 96 0.88 3.71 16.91
C LEU A 96 -0.41 2.87 16.96
N TYR A 97 -0.59 1.93 16.04
CA TYR A 97 -1.87 1.23 15.83
C TYR A 97 -1.81 -0.25 16.16
N GLY A 98 -0.63 -0.79 16.45
CA GLY A 98 -0.44 -2.19 16.83
C GLY A 98 -0.36 -3.13 15.63
N GLU A 99 -0.76 -4.38 15.82
CA GLU A 99 -0.52 -5.46 14.87
C GLU A 99 -1.50 -5.44 13.69
N LEU A 100 -0.96 -5.50 12.47
CA LEU A 100 -1.73 -5.65 11.24
C LEU A 100 -2.09 -7.12 11.02
N LYS A 101 -3.31 -7.38 10.54
CA LYS A 101 -3.79 -8.74 10.28
C LYS A 101 -3.58 -9.13 8.83
N LYS A 102 -3.16 -10.37 8.61
CA LYS A 102 -3.05 -10.95 7.27
C LYS A 102 -4.44 -10.98 6.64
N VAL A 103 -4.53 -10.55 5.38
CA VAL A 103 -5.77 -10.59 4.62
C VAL A 103 -5.82 -11.90 3.83
N ASP A 104 -6.91 -12.66 3.98
CA ASP A 104 -7.07 -13.97 3.34
C ASP A 104 -7.14 -13.90 1.82
N SER A 105 -7.68 -12.80 1.28
CA SER A 105 -7.78 -12.58 -0.14
C SER A 105 -7.41 -11.14 -0.49
N LEU A 106 -6.48 -10.97 -1.45
CA LEU A 106 -6.07 -9.63 -1.90
C LEU A 106 -7.29 -8.89 -2.45
N PRO A 107 -7.50 -7.60 -2.14
CA PRO A 107 -8.56 -6.82 -2.76
C PRO A 107 -8.29 -6.65 -4.26
N HIS A 108 -9.35 -6.43 -5.06
CA HIS A 108 -9.25 -6.35 -6.52
C HIS A 108 -8.23 -5.30 -6.99
N THR A 109 -8.13 -4.18 -6.27
CA THR A 109 -7.18 -3.08 -6.51
C THR A 109 -5.72 -3.53 -6.44
N VAL A 110 -5.39 -4.51 -5.58
CA VAL A 110 -4.05 -5.09 -5.44
C VAL A 110 -3.87 -6.26 -6.42
N ARG A 111 -4.92 -7.07 -6.66
CA ARG A 111 -4.88 -8.20 -7.62
C ARG A 111 -4.54 -7.78 -9.05
N ILE A 112 -4.92 -6.58 -9.49
CA ILE A 112 -4.62 -6.12 -10.86
C ILE A 112 -3.09 -6.00 -11.09
N LYS A 113 -2.31 -5.73 -10.04
CA LYS A 113 -0.86 -5.52 -10.14
C LYS A 113 -0.03 -6.67 -9.60
N ASP A 114 -0.50 -7.38 -8.57
CA ASP A 114 0.30 -8.34 -7.80
C ASP A 114 -0.50 -9.60 -7.40
N THR A 115 -0.39 -10.68 -8.19
CA THR A 115 -1.17 -11.93 -7.97
C THR A 115 -0.35 -13.11 -7.45
N LEU A 116 0.88 -13.29 -7.94
CA LEU A 116 1.73 -14.42 -7.54
C LEU A 116 2.68 -14.02 -6.42
N ASN A 117 2.82 -14.88 -5.41
CA ASN A 117 3.74 -14.72 -4.28
C ASN A 117 3.58 -13.45 -3.42
N THR A 118 2.40 -12.83 -3.46
CA THR A 118 2.06 -11.66 -2.65
C THR A 118 1.31 -12.03 -1.36
N LEU A 119 1.63 -11.31 -0.29
CA LEU A 119 0.95 -11.28 1.00
C LEU A 119 0.49 -9.84 1.27
N MET A 120 -0.66 -9.68 1.93
CA MET A 120 -1.13 -8.37 2.39
C MET A 120 -1.48 -8.46 3.87
N TYR A 121 -1.03 -7.45 4.60
CA TYR A 121 -1.39 -7.21 6.00
C TYR A 121 -2.10 -5.88 6.06
N LYS A 122 -3.19 -5.80 6.82
CA LYS A 122 -4.02 -4.61 6.92
C LYS A 122 -4.51 -4.38 8.35
N LEU A 123 -4.61 -3.12 8.73
CA LEU A 123 -5.38 -2.67 9.89
C LEU A 123 -6.35 -1.59 9.42
N ASN A 124 -7.65 -1.90 9.47
CA ASN A 124 -8.71 -1.00 9.04
C ASN A 124 -8.98 0.07 10.11
N PHE A 125 -9.23 1.29 9.68
CA PHE A 125 -9.70 2.38 10.53
C PHE A 125 -11.17 2.63 10.27
N GLU A 126 -12.01 2.56 11.30
CA GLU A 126 -13.40 2.97 11.14
C GLU A 126 -13.53 4.50 11.19
N LYS A 127 -14.08 5.11 10.13
CA LYS A 127 -14.51 6.52 10.07
C LYS A 127 -13.49 7.54 10.58
N ARG A 128 -12.20 7.34 10.30
CA ARG A 128 -11.15 8.32 10.64
C ARG A 128 -11.01 9.42 9.60
N ASN A 129 -10.76 10.64 10.06
CA ASN A 129 -10.44 11.79 9.22
C ASN A 129 -9.06 11.60 8.56
N GLU A 130 -8.99 11.65 7.23
CA GLU A 130 -7.75 11.45 6.46
C GLU A 130 -6.64 12.40 6.91
N ARG A 131 -6.92 13.71 7.00
CA ARG A 131 -5.90 14.72 7.37
C ARG A 131 -5.33 14.51 8.76
N LYS A 132 -6.18 14.13 9.73
CA LYS A 132 -5.71 13.81 11.09
C LYS A 132 -4.83 12.57 11.07
N THR A 133 -5.25 11.54 10.35
CA THR A 133 -4.50 10.28 10.22
C THR A 133 -3.17 10.50 9.52
N ILE A 134 -3.10 11.35 8.49
CA ILE A 134 -1.85 11.72 7.81
C ILE A 134 -0.83 12.32 8.80
N LYS A 135 -1.26 13.20 9.71
CA LYS A 135 -0.37 13.75 10.74
C LYS A 135 0.08 12.73 11.78
N GLU A 136 -0.75 11.71 12.04
CA GLU A 136 -0.40 10.62 12.95
C GLU A 136 0.61 9.68 12.29
N ILE A 137 0.46 9.33 11.00
CA ILE A 137 1.39 8.45 10.28
C ILE A 137 2.78 9.06 10.08
N GLU A 138 2.92 10.40 10.08
CA GLU A 138 4.24 11.08 10.09
C GLU A 138 5.11 10.67 11.29
N LYS A 139 4.50 10.16 12.36
CA LYS A 139 5.18 9.71 13.58
C LYS A 139 5.12 8.20 13.76
N ASP A 140 4.55 7.49 12.79
CA ASP A 140 4.34 6.05 12.85
C ASP A 140 5.53 5.32 12.21
N THR A 141 5.77 4.10 12.67
CA THR A 141 6.78 3.21 12.10
C THR A 141 6.17 1.84 11.91
N ILE A 142 6.23 1.32 10.69
CA ILE A 142 5.83 -0.03 10.37
C ILE A 142 7.04 -0.94 10.51
N THR A 143 6.92 -1.95 11.37
CA THR A 143 7.90 -3.02 11.53
C THR A 143 7.36 -4.30 10.91
N ILE A 144 8.12 -4.88 9.99
CA ILE A 144 7.89 -6.23 9.46
C ILE A 144 8.97 -7.14 10.05
N GLU A 145 8.57 -8.07 10.92
CA GLU A 145 9.45 -9.09 11.47
C GLU A 145 9.32 -10.37 10.64
N LEU A 146 10.42 -10.81 10.05
CA LEU A 146 10.50 -12.04 9.28
C LEU A 146 10.67 -13.24 10.24
N ILE A 147 10.33 -14.44 9.77
CA ILE A 147 10.49 -15.67 10.58
C ILE A 147 11.96 -15.94 10.95
N THR A 148 12.90 -15.39 10.17
CA THR A 148 14.34 -15.43 10.42
C THR A 148 14.78 -14.53 11.59
N GLY A 149 13.88 -13.69 12.13
CA GLY A 149 14.18 -12.69 13.16
C GLY A 149 14.65 -11.34 12.62
N LYS A 150 14.91 -11.22 11.31
CA LYS A 150 15.23 -9.94 10.65
C LYS A 150 14.03 -8.99 10.77
N LYS A 151 14.30 -7.75 11.19
CA LYS A 151 13.30 -6.68 11.29
C LYS A 151 13.52 -5.66 10.19
N LEU A 152 12.46 -5.36 9.44
CA LEU A 152 12.44 -4.32 8.42
C LEU A 152 11.60 -3.16 8.93
N LEU A 153 12.17 -1.96 8.93
CA LEU A 153 11.54 -0.76 9.49
C LEU A 153 11.18 0.20 8.37
N PHE A 154 9.96 0.74 8.42
CA PHE A 154 9.46 1.72 7.46
C PHE A 154 8.88 2.91 8.22
N SER A 155 9.29 4.14 7.89
CA SER A 155 8.78 5.39 8.46
C SER A 155 8.31 6.31 7.34
N LYS A 156 7.39 7.23 7.68
CA LYS A 156 7.04 8.31 6.79
C LYS A 156 8.18 9.31 6.61
#